data_AF-A0A1W1VDJ9-F1
#
_entry.id   AF-A0A1W1VDJ9-F1
#
_cell.length_a   1.000
_cell.length_b   1.000
_cell.length_c   1.000
_cell.angle_alpha   90.00
_cell.angle_beta   90.00
_cell.angle_gamma   90.00
#
_symmetry.space_group_name_H-M   'P 1'
#
loop_
_entity.id
_entity.type
_entity.pdbx_description
1 polymer ?
#
loop_
_entity_poly.entity_id
_entity_poly.type
_entity_poly.pdbx_seq_one_letter_code
_entity_poly.pdbx_strand_id
1 'polypeptide(L)'
;MAGVPSGRVHNLINIAAYSVLAAGVLVATRQSLVAVAPAQALNFTLGFFAGTFLLSPDLDLADGQVDSKRRWGPLGVLWVPYGRMFSHRGLSHTWLLGPLTRLVYLGLIVGFAAGLLRFAWPQMPLPALTLPQPLGLKVFAPLLLGYYVSQWLHLMADGVRPDHGMRHGMKKVRQVRKRL
;
A
#
# COMPACT_ATOMS: atom_id res chain seq x y z
N MET A 1 -0.52 -28.53 2.41
CA MET A 1 -0.89 -27.09 2.51
C MET A 1 -0.07 -26.36 1.46
N ALA A 2 -0.68 -25.63 0.53
CA ALA A 2 0.10 -24.82 -0.42
C ALA A 2 0.91 -23.80 0.40
N GLY A 3 2.21 -23.70 0.14
CA GLY A 3 3.09 -22.78 0.87
C GLY A 3 2.63 -21.34 0.67
N VAL A 4 2.80 -20.50 1.70
CA VAL A 4 2.61 -19.05 1.57
C VAL A 4 3.55 -18.56 0.47
N PRO A 5 3.05 -17.87 -0.57
CA PRO A 5 3.92 -17.39 -1.63
C PRO A 5 4.96 -16.42 -1.05
N SER A 6 6.18 -16.44 -1.57
CA SER A 6 7.20 -15.48 -1.13
C SER A 6 6.89 -14.07 -1.65
N GLY A 7 7.45 -13.04 -1.02
CA GLY A 7 7.34 -11.66 -1.50
C GLY A 7 7.78 -11.47 -2.96
N ARG A 8 8.73 -12.29 -3.46
CA ARG A 8 9.11 -12.33 -4.88
C ARG A 8 7.98 -12.81 -5.77
N VAL A 9 7.25 -13.85 -5.35
CA VAL A 9 6.09 -14.37 -6.08
C VAL A 9 4.99 -13.32 -6.12
N HIS A 10 4.71 -12.64 -5.00
CA HIS A 10 3.73 -11.55 -4.99
C HIS A 10 4.11 -10.40 -5.93
N ASN A 11 5.39 -10.00 -5.94
CA ASN A 11 5.89 -8.98 -6.86
C ASN A 11 5.74 -9.41 -8.32
N LEU A 12 6.05 -10.68 -8.64
CA LEU A 12 5.90 -11.22 -9.99
C LEU A 12 4.43 -11.21 -10.43
N ILE A 13 3.51 -11.64 -9.57
CA ILE A 13 2.06 -11.61 -9.84
C ILE A 13 1.61 -10.18 -10.14
N ASN A 14 2.03 -9.21 -9.31
CA ASN A 14 1.68 -7.80 -9.50
C ASN A 14 2.23 -7.26 -10.83
N ILE A 15 3.50 -7.52 -11.17
CA ILE A 15 4.10 -7.09 -12.43
C ILE A 15 3.38 -7.72 -13.63
N ALA A 16 3.10 -9.02 -13.59
CA ALA A 16 2.40 -9.71 -14.67
C ALA A 16 0.98 -9.17 -14.87
N ALA A 17 0.22 -9.00 -13.78
CA ALA A 17 -1.12 -8.43 -13.82
C ALA A 17 -1.11 -6.98 -14.32
N TYR A 18 -0.15 -6.16 -13.88
CA TYR A 18 0.03 -4.80 -14.39
C TYR A 18 0.32 -4.78 -15.89
N SER A 19 1.20 -5.64 -16.39
CA SER A 19 1.53 -5.70 -17.82
C SER A 19 0.30 -6.03 -18.67
N VAL A 20 -0.51 -7.01 -18.24
CA VAL A 20 -1.77 -7.37 -18.92
C VAL A 20 -2.76 -6.22 -18.88
N LEU A 21 -2.95 -5.59 -17.71
CA LEU A 21 -3.85 -4.45 -17.53
C LEU A 21 -3.43 -3.25 -18.40
N ALA A 22 -2.14 -2.90 -18.38
CA ALA A 22 -1.59 -1.79 -19.16
C ALA A 22 -1.74 -2.02 -20.67
N ALA A 23 -1.48 -3.24 -21.15
CA ALA A 23 -1.70 -3.60 -22.55
C ALA A 23 -3.18 -3.49 -22.92
N GLY A 24 -4.09 -4.01 -22.08
CA GLY A 24 -5.54 -3.91 -22.29
C GLY A 24 -6.03 -2.46 -22.36
N VAL A 25 -5.60 -1.61 -21.42
CA VAL A 25 -5.95 -0.18 -21.40
C VAL A 25 -5.39 0.54 -22.62
N LEU A 26 -4.16 0.21 -23.06
CA LEU A 26 -3.57 0.81 -24.25
C LEU A 26 -4.38 0.45 -25.52
N VAL A 27 -4.75 -0.83 -25.67
CA VAL A 27 -5.58 -1.28 -26.80
C VAL A 27 -6.95 -0.61 -26.77
N ALA A 28 -7.62 -0.60 -25.61
CA ALA A 28 -8.93 0.04 -25.45
C ALA A 28 -8.88 1.55 -25.74
N THR A 29 -7.79 2.23 -25.35
CA THR A 29 -7.59 3.66 -25.64
C THR A 29 -7.40 3.89 -27.14
N ARG A 30 -6.60 3.04 -27.82
CA ARG A 30 -6.41 3.12 -29.28
C ARG A 30 -7.70 2.88 -30.07
N GLN A 31 -8.57 2.02 -29.56
CA GLN A 31 -9.88 1.74 -30.13
C GLN A 31 -10.95 2.78 -29.73
N SER A 32 -10.57 3.84 -29.01
CA SER A 32 -11.50 4.86 -28.50
C SER A 32 -12.62 4.32 -27.60
N LEU A 33 -12.42 3.14 -26.98
CA LEU A 33 -13.37 2.55 -26.05
C LEU A 33 -13.32 3.20 -24.66
N VAL A 34 -12.14 3.70 -24.28
CA VAL A 34 -11.89 4.40 -23.01
C VAL A 34 -10.93 5.56 -23.26
N ALA A 35 -11.17 6.70 -22.61
CA ALA A 35 -10.23 7.82 -22.61
C ALA A 35 -9.39 7.81 -21.32
N VAL A 36 -8.09 7.56 -21.43
CA VAL A 36 -7.15 7.65 -20.31
C VAL A 36 -6.07 8.67 -20.65
N ALA A 37 -6.01 9.77 -19.87
CA ALA A 37 -4.96 10.77 -20.05
C ALA A 37 -3.59 10.20 -19.62
N PRO A 38 -2.48 10.58 -20.29
CA PRO A 38 -1.14 10.10 -19.91
C PRO A 38 -0.80 10.34 -18.43
N ALA A 39 -1.23 11.47 -17.86
CA ALA A 39 -1.04 11.77 -16.45
C ALA A 39 -1.81 10.81 -15.52
N GLN A 40 -3.03 10.38 -15.91
CA GLN A 40 -3.80 9.40 -15.13
C GLN A 40 -3.14 8.04 -15.15
N ALA A 41 -2.66 7.60 -16.33
CA ALA A 41 -1.90 6.36 -16.47
C ALA A 41 -0.63 6.40 -15.61
N LEU A 42 0.17 7.47 -15.71
CA LEU A 42 1.38 7.65 -14.90
C LEU A 42 1.08 7.60 -13.40
N ASN A 43 0.05 8.32 -12.93
CA ASN A 43 -0.32 8.33 -11.51
C ASN A 43 -0.74 6.94 -11.04
N PHE A 44 -1.56 6.22 -11.83
CA PHE A 44 -1.91 4.84 -11.54
C PHE A 44 -0.67 3.95 -11.44
N THR A 45 0.24 4.03 -12.42
CA THR A 45 1.49 3.28 -12.44
C THR A 45 2.34 3.54 -11.19
N LEU A 46 2.50 4.80 -10.80
CA LEU A 46 3.26 5.18 -9.60
C LEU A 46 2.62 4.60 -8.34
N GLY A 47 1.30 4.71 -8.20
CA GLY A 47 0.58 4.16 -7.06
C GLY A 47 0.67 2.64 -7.00
N PHE A 48 0.52 1.97 -8.13
CA PHE A 48 0.62 0.52 -8.25
C PHE A 48 2.00 -0.01 -7.87
N PHE A 49 3.07 0.59 -8.38
CA PHE A 49 4.42 0.13 -8.08
C PHE A 49 4.90 0.55 -6.69
N ALA A 50 4.51 1.73 -6.19
CA ALA A 50 4.74 2.08 -4.80
C ALA A 50 4.03 1.08 -3.86
N GLY A 51 2.79 0.71 -4.18
CA GLY A 51 2.03 -0.30 -3.45
C GLY A 51 2.64 -1.70 -3.52
N THR A 52 3.14 -2.10 -4.68
CA THR A 52 3.77 -3.41 -4.89
C THR A 52 5.10 -3.53 -4.13
N PHE A 53 5.94 -2.50 -4.21
CA PHE A 53 7.34 -2.61 -3.84
C PHE A 53 7.69 -1.96 -2.50
N LEU A 54 7.06 -0.83 -2.15
CA LEU A 54 7.39 -0.10 -0.93
C LEU A 54 6.36 -0.35 0.15
N LEU A 55 5.08 -0.47 -0.24
CA LEU A 55 3.96 -0.53 0.67
C LEU A 55 3.23 -1.87 0.56
N SER A 56 3.92 -3.01 0.41
CA SER A 56 3.22 -4.31 0.35
C SER A 56 2.58 -4.68 1.71
N PRO A 57 1.57 -5.57 1.74
CA PRO A 57 0.99 -6.07 2.99
C PRO A 57 2.01 -6.72 3.93
N ASP A 58 3.06 -7.35 3.38
CA ASP A 58 4.18 -7.95 4.14
C ASP A 58 4.92 -7.00 5.08
N LEU A 59 4.71 -5.68 4.98
CA LEU A 59 5.26 -4.72 5.94
C LEU A 59 4.78 -4.98 7.38
N ASP A 60 3.71 -5.75 7.58
CA ASP A 60 3.29 -6.17 8.91
C ASP A 60 4.16 -7.28 9.54
N LEU A 61 5.14 -7.82 8.81
CA LEU A 61 6.13 -8.75 9.34
C LEU A 61 7.25 -8.00 10.07
N ALA A 62 7.04 -7.76 11.38
CA ALA A 62 7.95 -7.00 12.25
C ALA A 62 9.42 -7.47 12.19
N ASP A 63 9.61 -8.77 12.38
CA ASP A 63 10.92 -9.42 12.55
C ASP A 63 11.49 -9.97 11.23
N GLY A 64 10.68 -9.92 10.16
CA GLY A 64 11.07 -10.39 8.83
C GLY A 64 11.99 -9.41 8.09
N GLN A 65 13.01 -9.94 7.42
CA GLN A 65 13.72 -9.25 6.34
C GLN A 65 12.89 -9.37 5.05
N VAL A 66 11.76 -8.66 5.00
CA VAL A 66 10.88 -8.67 3.83
C VAL A 66 11.36 -7.69 2.75
N ASP A 67 11.19 -8.08 1.48
CA ASP A 67 11.68 -7.30 0.33
C ASP A 67 11.16 -5.85 0.35
N SER A 68 9.91 -5.63 0.74
CA SER A 68 9.31 -4.29 0.82
C SER A 68 10.03 -3.40 1.82
N LYS A 69 10.31 -3.91 3.03
CA LYS A 69 11.10 -3.21 4.05
C LYS A 69 12.55 -2.94 3.60
N ARG A 70 13.19 -3.88 2.88
CA ARG A 70 14.55 -3.70 2.35
C ARG A 70 14.63 -2.58 1.30
N ARG A 71 13.57 -2.37 0.51
CA ARG A 71 13.51 -1.32 -0.52
C ARG A 71 13.39 0.10 0.04
N TRP A 72 13.01 0.24 1.31
CA TRP A 72 13.16 1.51 2.04
C TRP A 72 14.61 1.81 2.45
N GLY A 73 15.53 0.87 2.25
CA GLY A 73 16.91 1.00 2.71
C GLY A 73 16.97 1.21 4.23
N PRO A 74 17.79 2.15 4.74
CA PRO A 74 17.87 2.47 6.16
C PRO A 74 16.53 2.87 6.78
N LEU A 75 15.64 3.49 6.01
CA LEU A 75 14.31 3.92 6.48
C LEU A 75 13.36 2.75 6.74
N GLY A 76 13.73 1.53 6.34
CA GLY A 76 12.96 0.32 6.63
C GLY A 76 12.75 0.07 8.13
N VAL A 77 13.63 0.60 9.00
CA VAL A 77 13.47 0.52 10.46
C VAL A 77 12.20 1.21 10.95
N LEU A 78 11.74 2.25 10.25
CA LEU A 78 10.51 2.99 10.59
C LEU A 78 9.25 2.13 10.45
N TRP A 79 9.32 1.01 9.72
CA TRP A 79 8.21 0.07 9.56
C TRP A 79 8.19 -1.03 10.62
N VAL A 80 9.23 -1.15 11.46
CA VAL A 80 9.26 -2.13 12.54
C VAL A 80 8.11 -1.93 13.55
N PRO A 81 7.82 -0.70 14.04
CA PRO A 81 6.69 -0.50 14.93
C PRO A 81 5.35 -0.86 14.26
N TYR A 82 5.18 -0.58 12.97
CA TYR A 82 4.01 -0.99 12.21
C TYR A 82 3.78 -2.51 12.27
N GLY A 83 4.80 -3.32 11.96
CA GLY A 83 4.69 -4.77 12.06
C GLY A 83 4.48 -5.30 13.48
N ARG A 84 4.90 -4.56 14.51
CA ARG A 84 4.61 -4.94 15.91
C ARG A 84 3.18 -4.62 16.33
N MET A 85 2.59 -3.57 15.76
CA MET A 85 1.20 -3.18 16.04
C MET A 85 0.17 -4.11 15.36
N PHE A 86 0.48 -4.61 14.17
CA PHE A 86 -0.42 -5.45 13.40
C PHE A 86 0.10 -6.88 13.30
N SER A 87 -0.67 -7.84 13.81
CA SER A 87 -0.37 -9.25 13.58
C SER A 87 -0.46 -9.56 12.08
N HIS A 88 0.50 -10.30 11.56
CA HIS A 88 0.45 -10.80 10.19
C HIS A 88 -0.88 -11.53 9.92
N ARG A 89 -1.52 -11.21 8.78
CA ARG A 89 -2.88 -11.64 8.41
C ARG A 89 -4.02 -11.11 9.30
N GLY A 90 -3.77 -10.07 10.08
CA GLY A 90 -4.74 -9.36 10.91
C GLY A 90 -5.45 -8.21 10.18
N LEU A 91 -5.61 -7.05 10.85
CA LEU A 91 -6.32 -5.89 10.28
C LEU A 91 -5.61 -5.30 9.05
N SER A 92 -4.27 -5.33 9.05
CA SER A 92 -3.38 -4.94 7.95
C SER A 92 -3.60 -5.73 6.65
N HIS A 93 -4.23 -6.91 6.75
CA HIS A 93 -4.54 -7.83 5.65
C HIS A 93 -6.04 -7.84 5.31
N THR A 94 -6.73 -6.72 5.52
CA THR A 94 -8.11 -6.54 5.02
C THR A 94 -8.10 -5.75 3.72
N TRP A 95 -9.12 -5.95 2.89
CA TRP A 95 -9.18 -5.36 1.54
C TRP A 95 -9.27 -3.83 1.54
N LEU A 96 -9.88 -3.23 2.57
CA LEU A 96 -10.04 -1.79 2.67
C LEU A 96 -9.16 -1.17 3.75
N LEU A 97 -9.25 -1.68 4.99
CA LEU A 97 -8.56 -1.08 6.14
C LEU A 97 -7.07 -1.37 6.10
N GLY A 98 -6.64 -2.52 5.59
CA GLY A 98 -5.23 -2.89 5.53
C GLY A 98 -4.37 -1.95 4.69
N PRO A 99 -4.79 -1.59 3.46
CA PRO A 99 -4.18 -0.52 2.70
C PRO A 99 -4.24 0.83 3.43
N LEU A 100 -5.40 1.16 4.01
CA LEU A 100 -5.58 2.45 4.68
C LEU A 100 -4.64 2.62 5.87
N THR A 101 -4.44 1.59 6.70
CA THR A 101 -3.52 1.66 7.85
C THR A 101 -2.09 1.96 7.42
N ARG A 102 -1.64 1.44 6.28
CA ARG A 102 -0.29 1.72 5.74
C ARG A 102 -0.15 3.15 5.23
N LEU A 103 -1.18 3.67 4.56
CA LEU A 103 -1.20 5.08 4.14
C LEU A 103 -1.21 6.04 5.33
N VAL A 104 -2.03 5.75 6.35
CA VAL A 104 -2.08 6.54 7.60
C VAL A 104 -0.71 6.50 8.29
N TYR A 105 -0.12 5.32 8.43
CA TYR A 105 1.19 5.17 9.08
C TYR A 105 2.30 5.88 8.31
N LEU A 106 2.31 5.79 6.97
CA LEU A 106 3.23 6.55 6.14
C LEU A 106 3.05 8.07 6.33
N GLY A 107 1.80 8.54 6.39
CA GLY A 107 1.48 9.93 6.68
C GLY A 107 2.04 10.40 8.03
N LEU A 108 1.96 9.55 9.07
CA LEU A 108 2.55 9.83 10.37
C LEU A 108 4.09 9.90 10.31
N ILE A 109 4.75 8.98 9.60
CA ILE A 109 6.21 9.03 9.38
C ILE A 109 6.61 10.35 8.72
N VAL A 110 5.96 10.69 7.60
CA VAL A 110 6.28 11.89 6.81
C VAL A 110 6.00 13.16 7.61
N GLY A 111 4.85 13.22 8.30
CA GLY A 111 4.48 14.34 9.14
C GLY A 111 5.44 14.55 10.32
N PHE A 112 5.86 13.46 10.97
CA PHE A 112 6.84 13.52 12.04
C PHE A 112 8.21 14.01 11.54
N ALA A 113 8.69 13.47 10.41
CA ALA A 113 9.95 13.91 9.80
C ALA A 113 9.92 15.39 9.39
N ALA A 114 8.83 15.84 8.77
CA ALA A 114 8.63 17.24 8.41
C ALA A 114 8.56 18.16 9.64
N GLY A 115 7.87 17.73 10.71
CA GLY A 115 7.78 18.45 11.98
C GLY A 115 9.14 18.57 12.67
N LEU A 116 9.92 17.49 12.72
CA LEU A 116 11.28 17.51 13.25
C LEU A 116 12.19 18.45 12.46
N LEU A 117 12.13 18.40 11.13
CA LEU A 117 12.92 19.27 10.28
C LEU A 117 12.54 20.74 10.48
N ARG A 118 11.24 21.03 10.61
CA ARG A 118 10.74 22.38 10.91
C ARG A 118 11.20 22.89 12.27
N PHE A 119 11.20 22.01 13.28
CA PHE A 119 11.63 22.34 14.63
C PHE A 119 13.15 22.59 14.69
N ALA A 120 13.95 21.72 14.07
CA ALA A 120 15.40 21.82 14.07
C ALA A 120 15.92 22.96 13.17
N TRP A 121 15.20 23.28 12.09
CA TRP A 121 15.62 24.30 11.12
C TRP A 121 14.44 25.20 10.70
N PRO A 122 13.99 26.13 11.56
CA PRO A 122 12.81 26.97 11.31
C PRO A 122 12.94 27.92 10.12
N GLN A 123 14.14 28.17 9.61
CA GLN A 123 14.36 29.02 8.44
C GLN A 123 14.45 28.21 7.15
N MET A 124 14.57 26.88 7.23
CA MET A 124 14.63 26.04 6.05
C MET A 124 13.28 26.15 5.32
N PRO A 125 13.27 26.55 4.04
CA PRO A 125 12.09 26.43 3.22
C PRO A 125 11.86 24.94 3.05
N LEU A 126 10.97 24.36 3.85
CA LEU A 126 10.41 23.09 3.49
C LEU A 126 9.79 23.30 2.10
N PRO A 127 10.06 22.43 1.11
CA PRO A 127 9.24 22.45 -0.08
C PRO A 127 7.82 22.40 0.44
N ALA A 128 7.07 23.47 0.19
CA ALA A 128 5.67 23.40 0.50
C ALA A 128 5.22 22.11 -0.18
N LEU A 129 4.47 21.27 0.52
CA LEU A 129 3.59 20.36 -0.18
C LEU A 129 2.53 21.23 -0.88
N THR A 130 2.97 22.12 -1.78
CA THR A 130 2.24 22.65 -2.91
C THR A 130 2.07 21.46 -3.82
N LEU A 131 1.20 20.59 -3.36
CA LEU A 131 0.56 19.63 -4.20
C LEU A 131 -0.01 20.44 -5.37
N PRO A 132 0.32 20.11 -6.62
CA PRO A 132 -0.07 20.92 -7.77
C PRO A 132 -1.58 21.12 -7.74
N GLN A 133 -2.00 22.36 -7.49
CA GLN A 133 -3.41 22.71 -7.43
C GLN A 133 -3.93 22.93 -8.86
N PRO A 134 -5.12 22.42 -9.21
CA PRO A 134 -5.97 21.60 -8.36
C PRO A 134 -5.44 20.18 -8.28
N LEU A 135 -5.29 19.69 -7.05
CA LEU A 135 -5.25 18.26 -6.79
C LEU A 135 -6.65 17.68 -7.02
N GLY A 136 -7.09 17.69 -8.27
CA GLY A 136 -8.37 17.14 -8.61
C GLY A 136 -8.39 15.66 -8.30
N LEU A 137 -9.59 15.12 -8.10
CA LEU A 137 -9.85 13.68 -8.11
C LEU A 137 -9.20 12.99 -9.33
N LYS A 138 -8.99 13.72 -10.44
CA LYS A 138 -8.28 13.25 -11.64
C LYS A 138 -6.81 12.87 -11.41
N VAL A 139 -6.14 13.42 -10.40
CA VAL A 139 -4.74 13.11 -10.04
C VAL A 139 -4.71 12.05 -8.94
N PHE A 140 -5.46 12.26 -7.86
CA PHE A 140 -5.44 11.37 -6.71
C PHE A 140 -6.14 10.04 -6.93
N ALA A 141 -7.27 10.01 -7.64
CA ALA A 141 -8.03 8.78 -7.81
C ALA A 141 -7.24 7.71 -8.58
N PRO A 142 -6.54 8.01 -9.70
CA PRO A 142 -5.71 7.01 -10.36
C PRO A 142 -4.56 6.51 -9.48
N LEU A 143 -3.88 7.41 -8.76
CA LEU A 143 -2.81 7.07 -7.82
C LEU A 143 -3.29 6.11 -6.74
N LEU A 144 -4.40 6.46 -6.07
CA LEU A 144 -5.00 5.67 -5.01
C LEU A 144 -5.52 4.33 -5.56
N LEU A 145 -6.15 4.34 -6.74
CA LEU A 145 -6.64 3.13 -7.39
C LEU A 145 -5.49 2.18 -7.73
N GLY A 146 -4.41 2.67 -8.32
CA GLY A 146 -3.22 1.85 -8.61
C GLY A 146 -2.66 1.22 -7.35
N TYR A 147 -2.53 2.02 -6.29
CA TYR A 147 -2.13 1.54 -4.97
C TYR A 147 -3.06 0.42 -4.49
N TYR A 148 -4.38 0.64 -4.40
CA TYR A 148 -5.32 -0.37 -3.91
C TYR A 148 -5.36 -1.64 -4.76
N VAL A 149 -5.30 -1.54 -6.09
CA VAL A 149 -5.27 -2.71 -6.98
C VAL A 149 -4.03 -3.58 -6.70
N SER A 150 -2.86 -2.97 -6.49
CA SER A 150 -1.65 -3.74 -6.11
C SER A 150 -1.79 -4.48 -4.78
N GLN A 151 -2.58 -3.92 -3.84
CA GLN A 151 -2.87 -4.55 -2.56
C GLN A 151 -3.83 -5.71 -2.70
N TRP A 152 -4.90 -5.55 -3.49
CA TRP A 152 -5.88 -6.60 -3.69
C TRP A 152 -5.28 -7.80 -4.41
N LEU A 153 -4.43 -7.58 -5.41
CA LEU A 153 -3.71 -8.66 -6.10
C LEU A 153 -2.81 -9.44 -5.13
N HIS A 154 -2.12 -8.75 -4.23
CA HIS A 154 -1.35 -9.42 -3.17
C HIS A 154 -2.25 -10.25 -2.25
N LEU A 155 -3.38 -9.68 -1.77
CA LEU A 155 -4.33 -10.40 -0.92
C LEU A 155 -4.97 -11.61 -1.63
N MET A 156 -5.28 -11.48 -2.92
CA MET A 156 -5.76 -12.59 -3.76
C MET A 156 -4.71 -13.69 -3.87
N ALA A 157 -3.44 -13.33 -4.07
CA ALA A 157 -2.33 -14.27 -4.10
C ALA A 157 -2.15 -15.02 -2.78
N ASP A 158 -2.44 -14.38 -1.65
CA ASP A 158 -2.46 -15.00 -0.32
C ASP A 158 -3.72 -15.83 -0.02
N GLY A 159 -4.71 -15.84 -0.92
CA GLY A 159 -6.00 -16.48 -0.70
C GLY A 159 -6.88 -15.77 0.35
N VAL A 160 -6.58 -14.51 0.66
CA VAL A 160 -7.32 -13.70 1.64
C VAL A 160 -8.62 -13.21 1.01
N ARG A 161 -9.74 -13.81 1.45
CA ARG A 161 -11.08 -13.38 1.04
C ARG A 161 -11.44 -12.01 1.65
N PRO A 162 -12.32 -11.22 1.00
CA PRO A 162 -12.74 -9.91 1.52
C PRO A 162 -13.26 -9.91 2.96
N ASP A 163 -13.87 -11.02 3.41
CA ASP A 163 -14.44 -11.18 4.76
C ASP A 163 -13.45 -11.75 5.81
N HIS A 164 -12.23 -12.12 5.40
CA HIS A 164 -11.30 -12.91 6.21
C HIS A 164 -10.84 -12.18 7.49
N GLY A 165 -10.39 -10.92 7.38
CA GLY A 165 -9.87 -10.17 8.53
C GLY A 165 -10.94 -9.75 9.54
N MET A 166 -12.19 -9.52 9.11
CA MET A 166 -13.31 -9.19 10.02
C MET A 166 -13.63 -10.36 10.95
N ARG A 167 -13.62 -11.59 10.43
CA ARG A 167 -13.89 -12.80 11.22
C ARG A 167 -12.82 -13.07 12.28
N HIS A 168 -11.54 -12.82 11.98
CA HIS A 168 -10.44 -12.99 12.93
C HIS A 168 -10.46 -11.92 14.04
N GLY A 169 -10.70 -10.64 13.68
CA GLY A 169 -10.84 -9.56 14.65
C GLY A 169 -12.00 -9.80 15.64
N MET A 170 -13.17 -10.19 15.15
CA MET A 170 -14.34 -10.48 15.99
C MET A 170 -14.12 -11.67 16.93
N LYS A 171 -13.34 -12.68 16.51
CA LYS A 171 -12.95 -13.82 17.38
C LYS A 171 -12.08 -13.37 18.55
N LYS A 172 -11.09 -12.50 18.29
CA LYS A 172 -10.21 -11.95 19.35
C LYS A 172 -10.99 -11.10 20.35
N VAL A 173 -11.88 -10.22 19.86
CA VAL A 173 -12.76 -9.41 20.73
C VAL A 173 -13.68 -10.30 21.57
N ARG A 174 -14.28 -11.35 20.97
CA ARG A 174 -15.09 -12.34 21.72
C ARG A 174 -14.29 -13.10 22.78
N GLN A 175 -13.03 -13.42 22.53
CA GLN A 175 -12.18 -14.10 23.51
C GLN A 175 -11.78 -13.20 24.68
N VAL A 176 -11.48 -11.92 24.43
CA VAL A 176 -11.22 -10.94 25.50
C VAL A 176 -12.47 -10.76 26.36
N ARG A 177 -13.64 -10.63 25.74
CA ARG A 177 -14.92 -10.50 26.45
C ARG A 177 -15.32 -11.71 27.29
N LYS A 178 -14.80 -12.90 26.99
CA LYS A 178 -15.03 -14.13 27.77
C LYS A 178 -14.06 -14.29 28.95
N ARG A 179 -13.00 -13.48 29.01
CA ARG A 179 -11.98 -13.50 30.06
C ARG A 179 -12.17 -12.38 31.08
N LEU A 180 -13.15 -11.51 30.85
CA LEU A 180 -13.68 -10.50 31.78
C LEU A 180 -14.95 -11.05 32.40
#